data_AF-A0A1I8A0R4-F1
#
_entry.id   AF-A0A1I8A0R4-F1
#
_cell.length_a   1.000
_cell.length_b   1.000
_cell.length_c   1.000
_cell.angle_alpha   90.00
_cell.angle_beta   90.00
_cell.angle_gamma   90.00
#
_symmetry.space_group_name_H-M   'P 1'
#
loop_
_entity.id
_entity.type
_entity.pdbx_description
1 polymer ?
#
loop_
_entity_poly.entity_id
_entity_poly.type
_entity_poly.pdbx_seq_one_letter_code
_entity_poly.pdbx_strand_id
1 'polypeptide(L)'
;MPTSSIVVDKSHAMRKNSVSAQLSRTARRFSTVIAPQFTKIEPIPQLQRYKALHIRVNDIRKIQSALSEYVLHNAVQFDPIEFDIYNHDRCKVLSANLYAEELVLMDGSKRLVSIVMSESESDFNGLLTAKIRHPISGMKVYEISENSPEQSWTVMNTVEDSMKCRMEAASSLWTRVGSACGCLFVPEWWRVVNKESAQCAELKPRKIKRQNAIKIEWDEKADIEQRMLILCFGLVQTIREAHPDLMHVLQQFRVRRQNR
;
A
#
# COMPACT_ATOMS: atom_id res chain seq x y z
N MET A 1 -13.45 50.41 67.39
CA MET A 1 -13.29 49.13 66.63
C MET A 1 -14.40 48.18 67.07
N PRO A 2 -14.79 47.19 66.25
CA PRO A 2 -14.77 47.13 64.78
C PRO A 2 -16.23 47.38 64.28
N THR A 3 -16.72 47.05 63.08
CA THR A 3 -16.15 46.51 61.83
C THR A 3 -16.89 47.17 60.66
N SER A 4 -16.25 47.41 59.52
CA SER A 4 -16.93 47.68 58.24
C SER A 4 -17.28 46.35 57.54
N SER A 5 -18.51 46.23 57.02
CA SER A 5 -18.92 45.12 56.14
C SER A 5 -19.20 45.63 54.73
N ILE A 6 -18.68 44.89 53.75
CA ILE A 6 -18.56 45.31 52.36
C ILE A 6 -19.81 44.91 51.59
N VAL A 7 -20.44 45.87 50.90
CA VAL A 7 -21.45 45.56 49.87
C VAL A 7 -20.72 45.09 48.62
N VAL A 8 -20.68 43.78 48.40
CA VAL A 8 -20.14 43.19 47.17
C VAL A 8 -21.18 43.27 46.06
N ASP A 9 -20.90 44.11 45.08
CA ASP A 9 -21.73 44.31 43.90
C ASP A 9 -21.82 43.03 43.04
N LYS A 10 -23.03 42.50 42.87
CA LYS A 10 -23.30 41.29 42.07
C LYS A 10 -23.39 41.63 40.58
N SER A 11 -22.26 41.96 39.98
CA SER A 11 -22.15 42.03 38.52
C SER A 11 -22.41 40.65 37.90
N HIS A 12 -23.49 40.53 37.13
CA HIS A 12 -23.81 39.32 36.35
C HIS A 12 -22.78 39.14 35.23
N ALA A 13 -21.69 38.41 35.51
CA ALA A 13 -20.67 38.06 34.54
C ALA A 13 -21.20 37.04 33.51
N MET A 14 -21.91 37.55 32.49
CA MET A 14 -22.38 36.78 31.34
C MET A 14 -21.16 36.23 30.57
N ARG A 15 -20.81 34.96 30.81
CA ARG A 15 -19.64 34.31 30.21
C ARG A 15 -19.77 34.25 28.68
N LYS A 16 -19.11 35.21 28.01
CA LYS A 16 -18.86 35.17 26.55
C LYS A 16 -17.91 34.01 26.23
N ASN A 17 -18.46 32.83 26.02
CA ASN A 17 -17.70 31.70 25.49
C ASN A 17 -17.18 32.08 24.10
N SER A 18 -15.86 32.06 23.89
CA SER A 18 -15.29 32.43 22.61
C SER A 18 -15.80 31.50 21.50
N VAL A 19 -16.21 32.10 20.37
CA VAL A 19 -16.59 31.37 19.15
C VAL A 19 -15.42 30.50 18.67
N SER A 20 -14.17 30.93 18.85
CA SER A 20 -12.99 30.09 18.56
C SER A 20 -12.89 28.86 19.48
N ALA A 21 -13.21 29.00 20.76
CA ALA A 21 -13.22 27.88 21.70
C ALA A 21 -14.38 26.90 21.43
N GLN A 22 -15.52 27.40 20.95
CA GLN A 22 -16.63 26.56 20.49
C GLN A 22 -16.24 25.83 19.18
N LEU A 23 -15.70 26.53 18.18
CA LEU A 23 -15.17 25.93 16.94
C LEU A 23 -14.10 24.88 17.23
N SER A 24 -13.12 25.16 18.08
CA SER A 24 -12.09 24.17 18.46
C SER A 24 -12.67 22.96 19.20
N ARG A 25 -13.71 23.13 20.03
CA ARG A 25 -14.40 22.00 20.69
C ARG A 25 -15.22 21.18 19.69
N THR A 26 -15.93 21.82 18.76
CA THR A 26 -16.69 21.14 17.71
C THR A 26 -15.75 20.43 16.73
N ALA A 27 -14.67 21.07 16.30
CA ALA A 27 -13.62 20.46 15.48
C ALA A 27 -12.97 19.26 16.19
N ARG A 28 -12.57 19.39 17.46
CA ARG A 28 -12.06 18.24 18.24
C ARG A 28 -13.07 17.12 18.34
N ARG A 29 -14.36 17.40 18.60
CA ARG A 29 -15.42 16.39 18.65
C ARG A 29 -15.61 15.69 17.30
N PHE A 30 -15.64 16.46 16.21
CA PHE A 30 -15.73 15.96 14.84
C PHE A 30 -14.53 15.07 14.51
N SER A 31 -13.30 15.52 14.80
CA SER A 31 -12.08 14.73 14.68
C SER A 31 -12.11 13.45 15.54
N THR A 32 -12.57 13.48 16.80
CA THR A 32 -12.66 12.27 17.62
C THR A 32 -13.69 11.25 17.13
N VAL A 33 -14.74 11.69 16.42
CA VAL A 33 -15.74 10.79 15.82
C VAL A 33 -15.27 10.25 14.47
N ILE A 34 -14.52 11.04 13.68
CA ILE A 34 -14.21 10.75 12.28
C ILE A 34 -12.78 10.23 12.07
N ALA A 35 -11.79 10.62 12.88
CA ALA A 35 -10.44 10.06 12.76
C ALA A 35 -10.42 8.52 12.89
N PRO A 36 -11.19 7.88 13.80
CA PRO A 36 -11.27 6.42 13.86
C PRO A 36 -11.89 5.74 12.63
N GLN A 37 -12.66 6.47 11.80
CA GLN A 37 -13.19 5.97 10.54
C GLN A 37 -12.11 5.89 9.45
N PHE A 38 -11.01 6.64 9.60
CA PHE A 38 -9.93 6.73 8.62
C PHE A 38 -8.64 6.03 9.06
N THR A 39 -8.57 5.48 10.28
CA THR A 39 -7.43 4.69 10.78
C THR A 39 -7.41 3.25 10.31
N LYS A 40 -8.44 2.77 9.62
CA LYS A 40 -8.51 1.42 9.04
C LYS A 40 -8.97 1.52 7.60
N ILE A 41 -8.42 0.65 6.74
CA ILE A 41 -8.88 0.50 5.36
C ILE A 41 -10.14 -0.37 5.39
N GLU A 42 -11.15 -0.03 4.58
CA GLU A 42 -12.34 -0.86 4.47
C GLU A 42 -11.97 -2.29 4.01
N PRO A 43 -12.58 -3.33 4.62
CA PRO A 43 -12.37 -4.71 4.16
C PRO A 43 -12.83 -4.88 2.70
N ILE A 44 -12.19 -5.80 1.97
CA ILE A 44 -12.50 -6.11 0.56
C ILE A 44 -13.16 -7.51 0.50
N PRO A 45 -14.50 -7.66 0.66
CA PRO A 45 -15.13 -8.95 0.98
C PRO A 45 -14.97 -10.00 -0.10
N GLN A 46 -14.86 -9.59 -1.36
CA GLN A 46 -14.62 -10.49 -2.48
C GLN A 46 -13.29 -11.26 -2.39
N LEU A 47 -12.26 -10.76 -1.68
CA LEU A 47 -11.01 -11.51 -1.49
C LEU A 47 -11.22 -12.81 -0.70
N GLN A 48 -12.26 -12.90 0.14
CA GLN A 48 -12.59 -14.15 0.85
C GLN A 48 -13.07 -15.26 -0.11
N ARG A 49 -13.66 -14.90 -1.26
CA ARG A 49 -14.28 -15.84 -2.22
C ARG A 49 -13.26 -16.60 -3.08
N TYR A 50 -12.03 -16.11 -3.18
CA TYR A 50 -11.00 -16.67 -4.06
C TYR A 50 -9.89 -17.31 -3.22
N LYS A 51 -9.42 -18.50 -3.62
CA LYS A 51 -8.25 -19.17 -2.99
C LYS A 51 -6.91 -18.73 -3.62
N ALA A 52 -6.97 -18.24 -4.85
CA ALA A 52 -5.81 -17.76 -5.60
C ALA A 52 -6.20 -16.62 -6.53
N LEU A 53 -5.28 -15.67 -6.74
CA LEU A 53 -5.38 -14.56 -7.69
C LEU A 53 -4.15 -14.49 -8.60
N HIS A 54 -4.30 -13.80 -9.73
CA HIS A 54 -3.24 -13.55 -10.70
C HIS A 54 -3.19 -12.06 -11.06
N ILE A 55 -2.07 -11.41 -10.75
CA ILE A 55 -1.78 -10.02 -11.15
C ILE A 55 -1.03 -10.05 -12.49
N ARG A 56 -1.48 -9.25 -13.48
CA ARG A 56 -0.73 -8.98 -14.71
C ARG A 56 -0.99 -7.56 -15.22
N VAL A 57 -0.07 -7.00 -16.01
CA VAL A 57 -0.37 -5.78 -16.79
C VAL A 57 -1.49 -6.07 -17.80
N ASN A 58 -2.41 -5.12 -17.97
CA ASN A 58 -3.48 -5.19 -18.97
C ASN A 58 -2.93 -5.02 -20.39
N ASP A 59 -2.24 -3.88 -20.65
CA ASP A 59 -1.58 -3.58 -21.91
C ASP A 59 -0.09 -3.25 -21.70
N ILE A 60 0.77 -4.17 -22.14
CA ILE A 60 2.24 -4.02 -22.08
C ILE A 60 2.74 -2.81 -22.90
N ARG A 61 1.97 -2.36 -23.91
CA ARG A 61 2.34 -1.20 -24.74
C ARG A 61 2.31 0.11 -23.96
N LYS A 62 1.49 0.22 -22.90
CA LYS A 62 1.52 1.38 -22.00
C LYS A 62 2.85 1.48 -21.25
N ILE A 63 3.40 0.35 -20.81
CA ILE A 63 4.73 0.29 -20.18
C ILE A 63 5.79 0.73 -21.20
N GLN A 64 5.75 0.17 -22.42
CA GLN A 64 6.68 0.55 -23.49
C GLN A 64 6.59 2.05 -23.82
N SER A 65 5.39 2.61 -23.93
CA SER A 65 5.17 4.04 -24.18
C SER A 65 5.74 4.91 -23.06
N ALA A 66 5.47 4.58 -21.80
CA ALA A 66 6.00 5.33 -20.65
C ALA A 66 7.54 5.34 -20.62
N LEU A 67 8.17 4.21 -20.98
CA LEU A 67 9.63 4.10 -21.08
C LEU A 67 10.18 4.86 -22.29
N SER A 68 9.51 4.82 -23.44
CA SER A 68 9.90 5.60 -24.63
C SER A 68 9.81 7.11 -24.39
N GLU A 69 8.73 7.60 -23.76
CA GLU A 69 8.56 9.00 -23.36
C GLU A 69 9.65 9.44 -22.38
N TYR A 70 10.01 8.58 -21.41
CA TYR A 70 11.12 8.83 -20.51
C TYR A 70 12.48 8.88 -21.24
N VAL A 71 12.77 7.96 -22.14
CA VAL A 71 14.06 7.92 -22.86
C VAL A 71 14.21 9.04 -23.88
N LEU A 72 13.16 9.37 -24.63
CA LEU A 72 13.21 10.34 -25.73
C LEU A 72 13.00 11.79 -25.28
N HIS A 73 12.12 12.01 -24.30
CA HIS A 73 11.67 13.33 -23.87
C HIS A 73 11.98 13.63 -22.41
N ASN A 74 12.66 12.72 -21.72
CA ASN A 74 12.92 12.81 -20.27
C ASN A 74 11.63 12.94 -19.45
N ALA A 75 10.51 12.46 -19.98
CA ALA A 75 9.19 12.61 -19.39
C ALA A 75 9.00 11.61 -18.24
N VAL A 76 8.67 12.12 -17.05
CA VAL A 76 8.46 11.34 -15.82
C VAL A 76 6.97 11.19 -15.46
N GLN A 77 6.09 11.80 -16.24
CA GLN A 77 4.65 11.59 -16.20
C GLN A 77 4.25 10.69 -17.37
N PHE A 78 3.30 9.78 -17.14
CA PHE A 78 2.82 8.82 -18.12
C PHE A 78 1.34 8.51 -17.87
N ASP A 79 0.64 8.08 -18.91
CA ASP A 79 -0.77 7.64 -18.80
C ASP A 79 -0.89 6.42 -17.87
N PRO A 80 -1.94 6.33 -17.03
CA PRO A 80 -2.04 5.29 -16.02
C PRO A 80 -1.92 3.87 -16.60
N ILE A 81 -0.98 3.10 -16.05
CA ILE A 81 -0.73 1.71 -16.44
C ILE A 81 -1.65 0.83 -15.61
N GLU A 82 -2.60 0.17 -16.27
CA GLU A 82 -3.56 -0.73 -15.61
C GLU A 82 -2.96 -2.13 -15.46
N PHE A 83 -3.09 -2.66 -14.25
CA PHE A 83 -2.87 -4.05 -13.88
C PHE A 83 -4.21 -4.70 -13.58
N ASP A 84 -4.48 -5.82 -14.21
CA ASP A 84 -5.67 -6.61 -13.96
C ASP A 84 -5.37 -7.71 -12.93
N ILE A 85 -6.34 -7.95 -12.04
CA ILE A 85 -6.29 -9.00 -11.04
C ILE A 85 -7.39 -10.02 -11.37
N TYR A 86 -6.99 -11.26 -11.64
CA TYR A 86 -7.88 -12.34 -12.07
C TYR A 86 -8.01 -13.44 -11.03
N ASN A 87 -9.16 -14.11 -11.00
CA ASN A 87 -9.30 -15.38 -10.30
C ASN A 87 -8.81 -16.58 -11.14
N HIS A 88 -8.96 -17.80 -10.62
CA HIS A 88 -8.61 -19.03 -11.33
C HIS A 88 -9.36 -19.26 -12.67
N ASP A 89 -10.62 -18.82 -12.76
CA ASP A 89 -11.46 -18.91 -13.97
C ASP A 89 -11.08 -17.89 -15.05
N ARG A 90 -10.09 -17.03 -14.77
CA ARG A 90 -9.69 -15.88 -15.61
C ARG A 90 -10.75 -14.80 -15.73
N CYS A 91 -11.67 -14.72 -14.76
CA CYS A 91 -12.53 -13.56 -14.58
C CYS A 91 -11.74 -12.45 -13.88
N LYS A 92 -11.80 -11.22 -14.41
CA LYS A 92 -11.23 -10.03 -13.74
C LYS A 92 -12.07 -9.74 -12.50
N VAL A 93 -11.42 -9.63 -11.35
CA VAL A 93 -12.09 -9.37 -10.05
C VAL A 93 -11.78 -7.99 -9.48
N LEU A 94 -10.59 -7.46 -9.79
CA LEU A 94 -10.12 -6.13 -9.37
C LEU A 94 -9.20 -5.59 -10.48
N SER A 95 -8.89 -4.29 -10.44
CA SER A 95 -7.73 -3.74 -11.15
C SER A 95 -6.90 -2.85 -10.22
N ALA A 96 -5.67 -2.56 -10.63
CA ALA A 96 -4.85 -1.55 -9.99
C ALA A 96 -4.26 -0.62 -11.05
N ASN A 97 -4.30 0.69 -10.81
CA ASN A 97 -3.79 1.69 -11.74
C ASN A 97 -2.52 2.32 -11.16
N LEU A 98 -1.41 2.21 -11.90
CA LEU A 98 -0.15 2.87 -11.58
C LEU A 98 -0.12 4.27 -12.20
N TYR A 99 -0.05 5.27 -11.34
CA TYR A 99 0.25 6.67 -11.65
C TYR A 99 1.72 6.95 -11.27
N ALA A 100 2.24 8.13 -11.63
CA ALA A 100 3.61 8.51 -11.28
C ALA A 100 3.80 8.67 -9.74
N GLU A 101 2.77 9.12 -9.04
CA GLU A 101 2.74 9.25 -7.59
C GLU A 101 2.56 7.91 -6.85
N GLU A 102 1.54 7.15 -7.26
CA GLU A 102 0.90 6.09 -6.48
C GLU A 102 0.37 4.95 -7.36
N LEU A 103 0.25 3.77 -6.76
CA LEU A 103 -0.47 2.62 -7.29
C LEU A 103 -1.80 2.48 -6.54
N VAL A 104 -2.91 2.46 -7.26
CA VAL A 104 -4.26 2.52 -6.66
C VAL A 104 -5.02 1.24 -6.96
N LEU A 105 -5.42 0.49 -5.93
CA LEU A 105 -6.29 -0.68 -6.06
C LEU A 105 -7.75 -0.23 -6.23
N MET A 106 -8.44 -0.81 -7.21
CA MET A 106 -9.75 -0.41 -7.70
C MET A 106 -10.73 -1.58 -7.76
N ASP A 107 -11.98 -1.31 -7.40
CA ASP A 107 -13.15 -2.14 -7.72
C ASP A 107 -14.11 -1.31 -8.58
N GLY A 108 -14.12 -1.58 -9.88
CA GLY A 108 -14.74 -0.69 -10.88
C GLY A 108 -14.18 0.73 -10.76
N SER A 109 -15.04 1.68 -10.39
CA SER A 109 -14.66 3.09 -10.15
C SER A 109 -14.31 3.39 -8.68
N LYS A 110 -14.50 2.46 -7.74
CA LYS A 110 -14.20 2.68 -6.31
C LYS A 110 -12.71 2.48 -6.03
N ARG A 111 -12.05 3.52 -5.50
CA ARG A 111 -10.70 3.42 -4.93
C ARG A 111 -10.77 2.64 -3.61
N LEU A 112 -10.06 1.51 -3.52
CA LEU A 112 -10.00 0.67 -2.32
C LEU A 112 -8.75 0.95 -1.48
N VAL A 113 -7.59 1.11 -2.11
CA VAL A 113 -6.29 1.29 -1.45
C VAL A 113 -5.40 2.20 -2.30
N SER A 114 -4.64 3.09 -1.65
CA SER A 114 -3.51 3.81 -2.27
C SER A 114 -2.21 3.21 -1.75
N ILE A 115 -1.25 2.94 -2.64
CA ILE A 115 0.07 2.40 -2.33
C ILE A 115 1.11 3.36 -2.90
N VAL A 116 1.91 3.98 -2.04
CA VAL A 116 3.01 4.86 -2.46
C VAL A 116 4.32 4.10 -2.28
N MET A 117 5.00 3.79 -3.38
CA MET A 117 6.34 3.21 -3.37
C MET A 117 7.30 4.23 -2.72
N SER A 118 8.11 3.78 -1.77
CA SER A 118 9.04 4.64 -1.06
C SER A 118 10.36 4.79 -1.81
N GLU A 119 11.05 5.89 -1.55
CA GLU A 119 12.50 5.96 -1.76
C GLU A 119 13.20 5.24 -0.61
N SER A 120 14.45 4.87 -0.87
CA SER A 120 15.35 4.11 -0.02
C SER A 120 15.88 4.94 1.16
N GLU A 121 14.97 5.42 2.01
CA GLU A 121 15.31 5.97 3.33
C GLU A 121 15.43 4.81 4.32
N SER A 122 16.64 4.64 4.87
CA SER A 122 16.95 3.62 5.88
C SER A 122 16.68 4.17 7.28
N ASP A 123 15.47 3.94 7.78
CA ASP A 123 15.21 4.02 9.21
C ASP A 123 15.71 2.74 9.92
N PHE A 124 15.89 2.81 11.23
CA PHE A 124 16.50 1.76 12.07
C PHE A 124 15.83 0.37 12.04
N ASN A 125 14.68 0.22 11.36
CA ASN A 125 13.89 -1.00 11.24
C ASN A 125 13.88 -1.62 9.82
N GLY A 126 14.79 -1.20 8.93
CA GLY A 126 14.93 -1.73 7.57
C GLY A 126 14.53 -0.74 6.48
N LEU A 127 14.72 -1.13 5.22
CA LEU A 127 14.55 -0.26 4.07
C LEU A 127 13.07 -0.13 3.71
N LEU A 128 12.50 1.07 3.84
CA LEU A 128 11.10 1.28 3.55
C LEU A 128 10.81 1.03 2.05
N THR A 129 9.89 0.11 1.76
CA THR A 129 9.52 -0.27 0.39
C THR A 129 8.26 0.44 -0.09
N ALA A 130 7.21 0.47 0.74
CA ALA A 130 5.95 1.10 0.37
C ALA A 130 5.12 1.55 1.58
N LYS A 131 4.34 2.62 1.40
CA LYS A 131 3.36 3.17 2.36
C LYS A 131 1.96 2.87 1.83
N ILE A 132 1.17 2.07 2.56
CA ILE A 132 -0.23 1.79 2.25
C ILE A 132 -1.11 2.84 2.94
N ARG A 133 -1.97 3.48 2.16
CA ARG A 133 -2.79 4.63 2.57
C ARG A 133 -4.27 4.37 2.37
N HIS A 134 -5.06 4.91 3.28
CA HIS A 134 -6.52 4.94 3.17
C HIS A 134 -6.94 5.76 1.92
N PRO A 135 -7.84 5.24 1.06
CA PRO A 135 -8.06 5.75 -0.30
C PRO A 135 -8.66 7.17 -0.39
N ILE A 136 -9.35 7.64 0.66
CA ILE A 136 -10.04 8.95 0.69
C ILE A 136 -9.20 9.98 1.48
N SER A 137 -8.96 9.72 2.77
CA SER A 137 -8.16 10.60 3.64
C SER A 137 -6.68 10.70 3.28
N GLY A 138 -6.13 9.78 2.47
CA GLY A 138 -4.70 9.71 2.16
C GLY A 138 -3.80 9.34 3.35
N MET A 139 -4.39 9.03 4.52
CA MET A 139 -3.65 8.74 5.74
C MET A 139 -2.92 7.41 5.63
N LYS A 140 -1.66 7.37 6.09
CA LYS A 140 -0.85 6.15 6.19
C LYS A 140 -1.46 5.20 7.23
N VAL A 141 -1.73 3.96 6.83
CA VAL A 141 -2.28 2.91 7.71
C VAL A 141 -1.28 1.77 7.89
N TYR A 142 -0.53 1.42 6.84
CA TYR A 142 0.51 0.39 6.92
C TYR A 142 1.79 0.79 6.21
N GLU A 143 2.90 0.20 6.62
CA GLU A 143 4.20 0.28 5.96
C GLU A 143 4.74 -1.13 5.67
N ILE A 144 5.32 -1.28 4.48
CA ILE A 144 6.06 -2.47 4.05
C ILE A 144 7.54 -2.09 4.09
N SER A 145 8.31 -2.68 4.99
CA SER A 145 9.76 -2.47 5.12
C SER A 145 10.51 -3.75 4.77
N GLU A 146 11.67 -3.62 4.14
CA GLU A 146 12.55 -4.72 3.74
C GLU A 146 13.73 -4.86 4.72
N ASN A 147 13.92 -6.06 5.23
CA ASN A 147 15.10 -6.47 5.98
C ASN A 147 16.03 -7.24 5.03
N SER A 148 16.84 -6.51 4.26
CA SER A 148 17.66 -7.07 3.17
C SER A 148 18.65 -8.17 3.61
N PRO A 149 19.29 -8.14 4.79
CA PRO A 149 20.08 -9.26 5.31
C PRO A 149 19.32 -10.59 5.42
N GLU A 150 18.02 -10.54 5.71
CA GLU A 150 17.16 -11.72 5.85
C GLU A 150 16.31 -12.01 4.59
N GLN A 151 16.45 -11.20 3.54
CA GLN A 151 15.58 -11.20 2.35
C GLN A 151 14.08 -11.31 2.71
N SER A 152 13.67 -10.55 3.72
CA SER A 152 12.30 -10.56 4.24
C SER A 152 11.69 -9.16 4.25
N TRP A 153 10.37 -9.09 4.27
CA TRP A 153 9.61 -7.86 4.42
C TRP A 153 8.68 -7.97 5.61
N THR A 154 8.48 -6.87 6.34
CA THR A 154 7.52 -6.77 7.43
C THR A 154 6.42 -5.79 7.06
N VAL A 155 5.18 -6.13 7.42
CA VAL A 155 4.03 -5.22 7.30
C VAL A 155 3.62 -4.74 8.67
N MET A 156 3.89 -3.47 8.95
CA MET A 156 3.53 -2.79 10.20
C MET A 156 2.25 -2.00 10.01
N ASN A 157 1.30 -2.10 10.94
CA ASN A 157 0.22 -1.13 11.06
C ASN A 157 0.75 0.10 11.83
N THR A 158 0.68 1.27 11.21
CA THR A 158 1.31 2.50 11.70
C THR A 158 0.43 3.29 12.68
N VAL A 159 -0.78 2.83 12.94
CA VAL A 159 -1.71 3.40 13.94
C VAL A 159 -1.70 2.56 15.23
N GLU A 160 -1.63 1.24 15.08
CA GLU A 160 -1.61 0.26 16.17
C GLU A 160 -0.19 -0.14 16.60
N ASP A 161 0.84 0.40 15.95
CA ASP A 161 2.27 0.05 16.08
C ASP A 161 2.53 -1.46 16.22
N SER A 162 1.96 -2.24 15.28
CA SER A 162 1.95 -3.69 15.36
C SER A 162 2.26 -4.38 14.03
N MET A 163 3.13 -5.39 14.09
CA MET A 163 3.41 -6.26 12.95
C MET A 163 2.19 -7.14 12.65
N LYS A 164 1.68 -7.05 11.42
CA LYS A 164 0.55 -7.83 10.91
C LYS A 164 1.01 -9.13 10.26
N CYS A 165 2.00 -9.06 9.37
CA CYS A 165 2.61 -10.23 8.74
C CYS A 165 4.07 -9.96 8.32
N ARG A 166 4.78 -11.04 8.02
CA ARG A 166 6.14 -11.06 7.47
C ARG A 166 6.11 -11.83 6.15
N MET A 167 6.82 -11.36 5.13
CA MET A 167 7.06 -12.09 3.89
C MET A 167 8.52 -12.51 3.83
N GLU A 168 8.79 -13.73 3.40
CA GLU A 168 10.15 -14.27 3.29
C GLU A 168 10.40 -14.69 1.86
N ALA A 169 11.49 -14.20 1.26
CA ALA A 169 11.96 -14.73 -0.02
C ALA A 169 12.41 -16.19 0.17
N ALA A 170 12.05 -17.02 -0.80
CA ALA A 170 12.58 -18.35 -0.99
C ALA A 170 13.04 -18.48 -2.45
N SER A 171 14.13 -19.19 -2.69
CA SER A 171 14.55 -19.59 -4.03
C SER A 171 15.00 -21.04 -4.02
N SER A 172 14.99 -21.68 -5.18
CA SER A 172 15.49 -23.04 -5.37
C SER A 172 16.39 -23.09 -6.61
N LEU A 173 17.16 -24.17 -6.76
CA LEU A 173 17.97 -24.38 -7.96
C LEU A 173 17.10 -24.33 -9.23
N TRP A 174 15.90 -24.91 -9.19
CA TRP A 174 14.95 -24.90 -10.31
C TRP A 174 14.42 -23.51 -10.65
N THR A 175 14.14 -22.66 -9.66
CA THR A 175 13.70 -21.28 -9.95
C THR A 175 14.84 -20.41 -10.46
N ARG A 176 16.08 -20.62 -9.98
CA ARG A 176 17.30 -19.99 -10.52
C ARG A 176 17.56 -20.38 -11.98
N VAL A 177 17.53 -21.68 -12.29
CA VAL A 177 17.63 -22.17 -13.68
C VAL A 177 16.48 -21.63 -14.53
N GLY A 178 15.25 -21.64 -14.01
CA GLY A 178 14.07 -21.08 -14.68
C GLY A 178 14.17 -19.59 -14.97
N SER A 179 14.83 -18.80 -14.11
CA SER A 179 15.10 -17.39 -14.36
C SER A 179 16.22 -17.20 -15.39
N ALA A 180 17.30 -17.98 -15.29
CA ALA A 180 18.44 -17.92 -16.21
C ALA A 180 18.06 -18.31 -17.65
N CYS A 181 17.13 -19.25 -17.86
CA CYS A 181 16.59 -19.58 -19.18
C CYS A 181 15.42 -18.68 -19.63
N GLY A 182 15.08 -17.65 -18.84
CA GLY A 182 14.03 -16.69 -19.18
C GLY A 182 12.59 -17.20 -19.02
N CYS A 183 12.36 -18.38 -18.44
CA CYS A 183 11.03 -18.91 -18.11
C CYS A 183 10.38 -18.17 -16.92
N LEU A 184 11.19 -17.62 -16.02
CA LEU A 184 10.78 -16.69 -14.95
C LEU A 184 11.40 -15.31 -15.20
N PHE A 185 10.94 -14.29 -14.46
CA PHE A 185 11.54 -12.95 -14.45
C PHE A 185 12.37 -12.69 -13.19
N VAL A 186 12.11 -13.44 -12.11
CA VAL A 186 12.84 -13.42 -10.84
C VAL A 186 12.85 -14.87 -10.30
N PRO A 187 13.96 -15.36 -9.71
CA PRO A 187 14.02 -16.72 -9.16
C PRO A 187 13.45 -16.82 -7.73
N GLU A 188 13.26 -15.70 -7.05
CA GLU A 188 12.60 -15.62 -5.75
C GLU A 188 11.08 -15.80 -5.86
N TRP A 189 10.50 -16.39 -4.83
CA TRP A 189 9.07 -16.42 -4.57
C TRP A 189 8.87 -16.18 -3.07
N TRP A 190 7.72 -15.64 -2.68
CA TRP A 190 7.53 -15.14 -1.32
C TRP A 190 6.56 -16.01 -0.55
N ARG A 191 6.94 -16.44 0.66
CA ARG A 191 6.04 -17.07 1.64
C ARG A 191 5.60 -16.03 2.64
N VAL A 192 4.34 -16.06 3.06
CA VAL A 192 3.78 -15.13 4.03
C VAL A 192 3.56 -15.86 5.35
N VAL A 193 4.13 -15.31 6.41
CA VAL A 193 4.14 -15.81 7.77
C VAL A 193 3.36 -14.83 8.65
N ASN A 194 2.50 -15.34 9.53
CA ASN A 194 1.81 -14.55 10.55
C ASN A 194 1.97 -15.22 11.92
N LYS A 195 1.34 -14.67 12.97
CA LYS A 195 1.45 -15.21 14.34
C LYS A 195 0.73 -16.55 14.55
N GLU A 196 -0.16 -16.94 13.65
CA GLU A 196 -1.09 -18.08 13.78
C GLU A 196 -0.73 -19.25 12.86
N SER A 197 -0.01 -18.99 11.77
CA SER A 197 0.43 -19.94 10.77
C SER A 197 1.81 -19.58 10.24
N ALA A 198 2.70 -20.59 10.24
CA ALA A 198 4.02 -20.51 9.64
C ALA A 198 4.00 -20.29 8.12
N GLN A 199 2.85 -20.51 7.45
CA GLN A 199 2.67 -20.23 6.04
C GLN A 199 1.18 -19.98 5.74
N CYS A 200 0.74 -18.72 5.75
CA CYS A 200 -0.64 -18.34 5.41
C CYS A 200 -0.84 -18.00 3.92
N ALA A 201 0.24 -17.71 3.17
CA ALA A 201 0.17 -17.50 1.73
C ALA A 201 1.51 -17.71 1.01
N GLU A 202 1.43 -17.81 -0.32
CA GLU A 202 2.56 -17.86 -1.25
C GLU A 202 2.32 -16.91 -2.44
N LEU A 203 3.35 -16.16 -2.83
CA LEU A 203 3.36 -15.37 -4.06
C LEU A 203 4.45 -15.92 -4.99
N LYS A 204 4.08 -16.33 -6.20
CA LYS A 204 4.97 -17.00 -7.15
C LYS A 204 5.05 -16.23 -8.48
N PRO A 205 6.25 -15.89 -8.97
CA PRO A 205 6.41 -15.30 -10.29
C PRO A 205 6.01 -16.31 -11.37
N ARG A 206 5.43 -15.82 -12.47
CA ARG A 206 5.06 -16.60 -13.65
C ARG A 206 5.25 -15.76 -14.92
N LYS A 207 5.50 -16.42 -16.05
CA LYS A 207 5.31 -15.84 -17.38
C LYS A 207 4.09 -16.46 -18.04
N ILE A 208 3.15 -15.62 -18.48
CA ILE A 208 1.92 -16.02 -19.17
C ILE A 208 1.96 -15.36 -20.55
N LYS A 209 2.10 -16.16 -21.63
CA LYS A 209 2.21 -15.64 -23.01
C LYS A 209 3.25 -14.50 -23.16
N ARG A 210 4.45 -14.68 -22.58
CA ARG A 210 5.55 -13.69 -22.48
C ARG A 210 5.28 -12.44 -21.60
N GLN A 211 4.10 -12.29 -21.01
CA GLN A 211 3.85 -11.26 -19.99
C GLN A 211 4.29 -11.76 -18.61
N ASN A 212 4.92 -10.89 -17.82
CA ASN A 212 5.20 -11.14 -16.41
C ASN A 212 3.91 -11.07 -15.60
N ALA A 213 3.75 -11.99 -14.64
CA ALA A 213 2.59 -12.08 -13.77
C ALA A 213 2.97 -12.64 -12.40
N ILE A 214 2.29 -12.20 -11.34
CA ILE A 214 2.43 -12.78 -10.01
C ILE A 214 1.16 -13.57 -9.68
N LYS A 215 1.31 -14.86 -9.36
CA LYS A 215 0.24 -15.66 -8.77
C LYS A 215 0.32 -15.54 -7.26
N ILE A 216 -0.81 -15.28 -6.62
CA ILE A 216 -0.99 -15.31 -5.18
C ILE A 216 -1.87 -16.52 -4.84
N GLU A 217 -1.48 -17.31 -3.84
CA GLU A 217 -2.26 -18.41 -3.26
C GLU A 217 -2.26 -18.24 -1.74
N TRP A 218 -3.41 -18.36 -1.08
CA TRP A 218 -3.50 -18.20 0.37
C TRP A 218 -4.36 -19.27 1.02
N ASP A 219 -4.06 -19.56 2.29
CA ASP A 219 -4.84 -20.45 3.14
C ASP A 219 -6.27 -19.90 3.31
N GLU A 220 -7.25 -20.79 3.47
CA GLU A 220 -8.63 -20.42 3.76
C GLU A 220 -8.74 -19.63 5.08
N LYS A 221 -7.85 -19.90 6.04
CA LYS A 221 -7.71 -19.20 7.31
C LYS A 221 -7.18 -17.77 7.21
N ALA A 222 -6.55 -17.39 6.08
CA ALA A 222 -6.06 -16.02 5.92
C ALA A 222 -7.25 -15.05 5.93
N ASP A 223 -7.28 -14.14 6.91
CA ASP A 223 -8.37 -13.18 7.07
C ASP A 223 -8.40 -12.11 5.96
N ILE A 224 -9.40 -11.24 6.01
CA ILE A 224 -9.65 -10.22 4.98
C ILE A 224 -8.62 -9.07 4.98
N GLU A 225 -8.08 -8.69 6.14
CA GLU A 225 -7.00 -7.71 6.27
C GLU A 225 -5.72 -8.33 5.71
N GLN A 226 -5.40 -9.57 6.09
CA GLN A 226 -4.25 -10.31 5.58
C GLN A 226 -4.29 -10.46 4.06
N ARG A 227 -5.39 -10.93 3.46
CA ARG A 227 -5.51 -11.07 2.00
C ARG A 227 -5.33 -9.74 1.26
N MET A 228 -5.83 -8.64 1.82
CA MET A 228 -5.60 -7.29 1.28
C MET A 228 -4.11 -6.91 1.34
N LEU A 229 -3.44 -7.10 2.49
CA LEU A 229 -2.01 -6.77 2.65
C LEU A 229 -1.13 -7.64 1.73
N ILE A 230 -1.46 -8.92 1.58
CA ILE A 230 -0.80 -9.85 0.65
C ILE A 230 -0.97 -9.39 -0.81
N LEU A 231 -2.18 -8.96 -1.19
CA LEU A 231 -2.44 -8.40 -2.52
C LEU A 231 -1.66 -7.10 -2.76
N CYS A 232 -1.62 -6.20 -1.78
CA CYS A 232 -0.82 -4.96 -1.85
C CYS A 232 0.67 -5.27 -2.04
N PHE A 233 1.22 -6.22 -1.29
CA PHE A 233 2.59 -6.69 -1.45
C PHE A 233 2.84 -7.31 -2.84
N GLY A 234 1.92 -8.14 -3.35
CA GLY A 234 2.01 -8.69 -4.70
C GLY A 234 2.01 -7.62 -5.80
N LEU A 235 1.24 -6.55 -5.62
CA LEU A 235 1.25 -5.40 -6.52
C LEU A 235 2.57 -4.63 -6.47
N VAL A 236 3.10 -4.39 -5.26
CA VAL A 236 4.44 -3.79 -5.03
C VAL A 236 5.53 -4.60 -5.74
N GLN A 237 5.54 -5.93 -5.58
CA GLN A 237 6.51 -6.81 -6.24
C GLN A 237 6.29 -6.93 -7.76
N THR A 238 5.06 -6.72 -8.25
CA THR A 238 4.78 -6.65 -9.70
C THR A 238 5.45 -5.42 -10.33
N ILE A 239 5.56 -4.30 -9.62
CA ILE A 239 6.31 -3.14 -10.11
C ILE A 239 7.82 -3.37 -9.94
N ARG A 240 8.27 -3.75 -8.73
CA ARG A 240 9.70 -3.92 -8.42
C ARG A 240 10.40 -4.96 -9.30
N GLU A 241 9.85 -6.18 -9.36
CA GLU A 241 10.56 -7.34 -9.90
C GLU A 241 10.12 -7.68 -11.33
N ALA A 242 8.84 -7.50 -11.66
CA ALA A 242 8.33 -7.77 -13.01
C ALA A 242 8.53 -6.59 -13.99
N HIS A 243 8.68 -5.35 -13.49
CA HIS A 243 8.84 -4.14 -14.30
C HIS A 243 9.82 -3.11 -13.69
N PRO A 244 11.07 -3.50 -13.36
CA PRO A 244 12.04 -2.65 -12.67
C PRO A 244 12.33 -1.32 -13.39
N ASP A 245 12.22 -1.27 -14.72
CA ASP A 245 12.40 -0.03 -15.49
C ASP A 245 11.39 1.06 -15.08
N LEU A 246 10.16 0.68 -14.69
CA LEU A 246 9.17 1.61 -14.16
C LEU A 246 9.56 2.16 -12.78
N MET A 247 10.24 1.37 -11.93
CA MET A 247 10.74 1.88 -10.65
C MET A 247 11.71 3.06 -10.85
N HIS A 248 12.56 3.00 -11.88
CA HIS A 248 13.46 4.11 -12.20
C HIS A 248 12.69 5.38 -12.60
N VAL A 249 11.68 5.27 -13.48
CA VAL A 249 10.83 6.42 -13.87
C VAL A 249 10.09 7.00 -12.65
N LEU A 250 9.54 6.14 -11.78
CA LEU A 250 8.85 6.54 -10.55
C LEU A 250 9.77 7.24 -9.54
N GLN A 251 11.02 6.82 -9.40
CA GLN A 251 12.04 7.51 -8.59
C GLN A 251 12.35 8.89 -9.17
N GLN A 252 12.61 8.96 -10.48
CA GLN A 252 12.93 10.22 -11.18
C GLN A 252 11.78 11.23 -11.12
N PHE A 253 10.53 10.78 -11.13
CA PHE A 253 9.37 11.62 -10.88
C PHE A 253 9.41 12.28 -9.49
N ARG A 254 9.70 11.48 -8.44
CA ARG A 254 9.70 11.95 -7.04
C ARG A 254 10.84 12.92 -6.75
N VAL A 255 12.06 12.62 -7.18
CA VAL A 255 13.22 13.53 -7.03
C VAL A 255 12.93 14.91 -7.66
N ARG A 256 12.33 14.94 -8.86
CA ARG A 256 11.98 16.22 -9.52
C ARG A 256 10.84 16.98 -8.85
N ARG A 257 10.04 16.30 -8.03
CA ARG A 257 8.97 16.89 -7.24
C ARG A 257 9.45 17.41 -5.88
N GLN A 258 10.50 16.81 -5.31
CA GLN A 258 11.18 17.32 -4.10
C GLN A 258 12.01 18.57 -4.39
N ASN A 259 12.60 18.67 -5.58
CA ASN A 259 13.44 19.79 -6.03
C ASN A 259 12.63 20.97 -6.64
N ARG A 260 11.34 21.11 -6.31
CA ARG A 260 10.42 22.15 -6.80
C ARG A 260 9.66 22.80 -5.65
#